data_AF-A0A2K3MEM3-F1
#
_entry.id   AF-A0A2K3MEM3-F1
#
_cell.length_a   1.000
_cell.length_b   1.000
_cell.length_c   1.000
_cell.angle_alpha   90.00
_cell.angle_beta   90.00
_cell.angle_gamma   90.00
#
_symmetry.space_group_name_H-M   'P 1'
#
loop_
_entity.id
_entity.type
_entity.pdbx_description
1 polymer ?
#
loop_
_entity_poly.entity_id
_entity_poly.type
_entity_poly.pdbx_seq_one_letter_code
_entity_poly.pdbx_strand_id
1 'polypeptide(L)' 'MVFGQVVVGPPGSGKTTYCNGMSQFLTLIGRKVAIVNLDPANDSLP' A
#
# COMPACT_ATOMS: atom_id res chain seq x y z
N MET A 1 -10.38 -16.97 -3.81
CA MET A 1 -9.73 -16.22 -4.90
C MET A 1 -8.94 -15.07 -4.29
N VAL A 2 -7.70 -14.84 -4.72
CA VAL A 2 -6.85 -13.76 -4.22
C VAL A 2 -6.90 -12.57 -5.18
N PHE A 3 -6.94 -11.35 -4.64
CA PHE A 3 -6.95 -10.10 -5.40
C PHE A 3 -5.88 -9.17 -4.83
N GLY A 4 -5.26 -8.36 -5.69
CA GLY A 4 -4.19 -7.44 -5.31
C GLY A 4 -4.16 -6.20 -6.19
N GLN A 5 -3.45 -5.18 -5.71
CA GLN A 5 -3.27 -3.90 -6.40
C GLN A 5 -1.77 -3.60 -6.45
N VAL A 6 -1.25 -3.30 -7.63
CA VAL A 6 0.13 -2.85 -7.82
C VAL A 6 0.10 -1.34 -8.04
N VAL A 7 0.68 -0.60 -7.09
CA VAL A 7 0.67 0.87 -7.08
C VAL A 7 2.05 1.38 -7.53
N VAL A 8 2.10 2.04 -8.68
CA VAL A 8 3.34 2.57 -9.29
C VAL A 8 3.19 4.05 -9.61
N GLY A 9 4.31 4.77 -9.69
CA GLY A 9 4.32 6.20 -9.98
C GLY A 9 5.62 6.90 -9.55
N PRO A 10 5.88 8.12 -10.02
CA PRO A 10 7.10 8.87 -9.70
C PRO A 10 7.18 9.26 -8.21
N PRO A 11 8.35 9.67 -7.69
CA PRO A 11 8.49 10.20 -6.34
C PRO A 11 7.49 11.34 -6.08
N GLY A 12 6.90 11.40 -4.88
CA GLY A 12 5.93 12.43 -4.52
C GLY A 12 4.51 12.26 -5.08
N SER A 13 4.23 11.24 -5.92
CA SER A 13 2.90 11.03 -6.52
C SER A 13 1.79 10.53 -5.57
N GLY A 14 2.05 10.46 -4.26
CA GLY A 14 1.07 10.05 -3.26
C GLY A 14 0.83 8.54 -3.10
N LYS A 15 1.73 7.67 -3.61
CA LYS A 15 1.61 6.20 -3.52
C LYS A 15 1.36 5.70 -2.09
N THR A 16 2.16 6.16 -1.13
CA THR A 16 2.03 5.78 0.29
C THR A 16 0.70 6.24 0.89
N THR A 17 0.27 7.46 0.57
CA THR A 17 -1.04 8.00 0.96
C THR A 17 -2.18 7.13 0.45
N TYR A 18 -2.10 6.72 -0.82
CA TYR A 18 -3.07 5.81 -1.43
C TYR A 18 -3.10 4.44 -0.73
N CYS A 19 -1.94 3.80 -0.54
CA CYS A 19 -1.85 2.49 0.11
C CYS A 19 -2.44 2.51 1.54
N ASN A 20 -2.15 3.57 2.31
CA ASN A 20 -2.71 3.75 3.66
C ASN A 20 -4.23 3.89 3.63
N GLY A 21 -4.77 4.81 2.81
CA GLY A 21 -6.21 5.01 2.70
C GLY A 21 -6.96 3.78 2.20
N MET A 22 -6.38 3.08 1.21
CA MET A 22 -6.96 1.85 0.67
C MET A 22 -6.95 0.72 1.71
N SER A 23 -5.89 0.58 2.50
CA SER A 23 -5.84 -0.40 3.59
C SER A 23 -6.91 -0.13 4.65
N GLN A 24 -7.10 1.14 5.05
CA GLN A 24 -8.17 1.53 5.97
C GLN A 24 -9.55 1.23 5.39
N PHE A 25 -9.81 1.63 4.14
CA PHE A 25 -11.09 1.38 3.47
C PHE A 25 -11.42 -0.11 3.37
N LEU A 26 -10.47 -0.93 2.90
CA LEU A 26 -10.66 -2.37 2.75
C LEU A 26 -10.88 -3.06 4.12
N THR A 27 -10.17 -2.61 5.15
CA THR A 27 -10.36 -3.11 6.52
C THR A 27 -11.75 -2.75 7.05
N LEU A 28 -12.22 -1.52 6.83
CA LEU A 28 -13.54 -1.04 7.26
C LEU A 28 -14.69 -1.84 6.62
N ILE A 29 -14.52 -2.32 5.39
CA ILE A 29 -15.51 -3.19 4.73
C ILE A 29 -15.32 -4.68 5.06
N GLY A 30 -14.53 -5.01 6.09
CA GLY A 30 -14.34 -6.37 6.59
C GLY A 30 -13.37 -7.24 5.78
N ARG A 31 -12.52 -6.66 4.92
CA ARG A 31 -11.52 -7.40 4.16
C ARG A 31 -10.17 -7.41 4.88
N LYS A 32 -9.52 -8.58 4.90
CA LYS A 32 -8.12 -8.70 5.33
C LYS A 32 -7.21 -8.11 4.26
N VAL A 33 -6.27 -7.27 4.69
CA VAL A 33 -5.33 -6.55 3.81
C VAL A 33 -3.90 -6.82 4.26
N ALA A 34 -3.00 -6.98 3.30
CA ALA A 34 -1.56 -6.92 3.52
C ALA A 34 -0.99 -5.79 2.65
N ILE A 35 -0.13 -4.96 3.24
CA ILE A 35 0.67 -3.97 2.51
C ILE A 35 2.07 -4.57 2.37
N VAL A 36 2.54 -4.67 1.12
CA VAL A 36 3.90 -5.14 0.82
C VAL A 36 4.64 -3.98 0.16
N ASN A 37 5.67 -3.48 0.84
CA ASN A 37 6.56 -2.50 0.26
C ASN A 37 7.58 -3.22 -0.64
N LEU A 38 7.63 -2.86 -1.92
CA LEU A 38 8.58 -3.40 -2.90
C LEU A 38 9.68 -2.41 -3.25
N ASP A 39 9.71 -1.22 -2.63
CA ASP A 39 10.75 -0.23 -2.85
C ASP A 39 11.99 -0.58 -2.00
N PRO A 40 13.10 -1.03 -2.61
CA PRO A 40 14.32 -1.38 -1.88
C PRO A 40 15.00 -0.16 -1.26
N ALA A 41 14.69 1.06 -1.72
CA ALA A 41 15.27 2.29 -1.19
C ALA A 41 14.52 2.81 0.06
N ASN A 42 13.39 2.21 0.42
CA ASN A 42 12.56 2.63 1.55
C ASN A 42 12.80 1.78 2.83
N ASP A 43 13.92 1.06 2.89
CA ASP A 43 14.41 0.27 4.04
C ASP A 43 15.07 1.13 5.15
N SER A 44 14.62 2.36 5.36
CA SER A 44 15.02 3.14 6.53
C SER A 44 14.14 2.75 7.73
N LEU A 45 14.52 1.64 8.37
CA LEU A 45 14.21 1.35 9.78
C LEU A 45 15.00 2.33 10.66
N PRO A 46 14.40 3.02 11.64
CA PRO A 46 15.06 3.24 12.91
C PRO A 46 15.13 1.94 13.73
#